data_AF-A0A891ZJY4-F1
#
_entry.id   AF-A0A891ZJY4-F1
#
_cell.length_a   1.000
_cell.length_b   1.000
_cell.length_c   1.000
_cell.angle_alpha   90.00
_cell.angle_beta   90.00
_cell.angle_gamma   90.00
#
_symmetry.space_group_name_H-M   'P 1'
#
loop_
_entity.id
_entity.type
_entity.pdbx_description
1 polymer ?
#
loop_
_entity_poly.entity_id
_entity_poly.type
_entity_poly.pdbx_seq_one_letter_code
_entity_poly.pdbx_strand_id
1 'polypeptide(L)'
;MNRKELMAWTVYHHSISGRKVPSEQFFISGYLVLKKEEVGGEMTRRYWNIHLEEMMEAGVHFGHGTKKWNPRMAPYISAKRKGIHITNLTRTARFLSEACDLVFEAARRKKQFLIVGTKKKAADATKSAAIRARCHYVNKKWLGGMSTNWSTTETRLRKFNDLRAEQKAGRLKRLPKREAAMLKRQLSHLQTYLGGIKYMERLPDIVIVVDQQEEYTALRECVTLGIPTICLIDTNCDPDLADISIPANDDARASIRLILNKLVSAICEGRSSYIRNR
;
A
#
# COMPACT_ATOMS: atom_id res chain seq x y z
N MET A 1 -1.69 35.13 -8.44
CA MET A 1 -2.36 35.08 -9.76
C MET A 1 -1.45 35.74 -10.79
N ASN A 2 -1.06 35.00 -11.83
CA ASN A 2 -1.05 35.47 -13.23
C ASN A 2 -0.91 34.19 -14.08
N ARG A 3 -1.98 33.60 -14.64
CA ARG A 3 -2.66 33.97 -15.89
C ARG A 3 -1.68 34.31 -17.03
N LYS A 4 -0.95 33.30 -17.52
CA LYS A 4 -0.44 33.22 -18.91
C LYS A 4 0.09 31.84 -19.34
N GLU A 5 0.20 30.84 -18.46
CA GLU A 5 0.67 29.48 -18.82
C GLU A 5 -0.45 28.44 -18.96
N LEU A 6 -1.63 28.88 -19.42
CA LEU A 6 -2.74 28.02 -19.83
C LEU A 6 -3.15 28.51 -21.21
N MET A 7 -2.94 27.67 -22.23
CA MET A 7 -3.42 27.70 -23.63
C MET A 7 -2.26 27.57 -24.64
N ALA A 8 -2.00 26.33 -25.11
CA ALA A 8 -1.66 26.04 -26.50
C ALA A 8 -1.58 24.52 -26.71
N TRP A 9 -2.70 23.93 -27.11
CA TRP A 9 -2.75 22.72 -27.91
C TRP A 9 -2.62 23.10 -29.40
N THR A 10 -2.13 22.16 -30.21
CA THR A 10 -2.40 21.93 -31.65
C THR A 10 -1.33 22.29 -32.72
N VAL A 11 -1.07 21.29 -33.57
CA VAL A 11 -0.55 21.25 -34.98
C VAL A 11 0.96 21.45 -35.24
N TYR A 12 1.68 20.37 -35.65
CA TYR A 12 2.19 20.20 -37.04
C TYR A 12 2.99 18.90 -37.24
N HIS A 13 2.67 18.20 -38.33
CA HIS A 13 3.34 17.03 -38.88
C HIS A 13 4.31 17.47 -40.01
N HIS A 14 5.30 16.62 -40.30
CA HIS A 14 6.12 16.47 -41.53
C HIS A 14 7.52 17.13 -41.67
N SER A 15 8.48 16.21 -41.84
CA SER A 15 9.61 16.20 -42.79
C SER A 15 11.02 16.65 -42.35
N ILE A 16 11.84 15.63 -42.05
CA ILE A 16 13.19 15.35 -42.60
C ILE A 16 14.19 16.53 -42.70
N SER A 17 15.20 16.52 -41.83
CA SER A 17 16.62 16.60 -42.24
C SER A 17 17.53 16.20 -41.07
N GLY A 18 18.56 15.41 -41.37
CA GLY A 18 19.45 14.82 -40.39
C GLY A 18 20.27 15.85 -39.61
N ARG A 19 20.07 15.84 -38.29
CA ARG A 19 21.04 16.20 -37.24
C ARG A 19 20.60 15.46 -35.97
N LYS A 20 21.52 14.80 -35.28
CA LYS A 20 21.26 14.16 -33.97
C LYS A 20 20.86 15.25 -32.97
N VAL A 21 19.60 15.25 -32.57
CA VAL A 21 19.06 16.01 -31.43
C VAL A 21 19.13 15.08 -30.21
N PRO A 22 19.52 15.55 -29.00
CA PRO A 22 19.47 14.72 -27.80
C PRO A 22 18.04 14.21 -27.62
N SER A 23 17.87 12.89 -27.46
CA SER A 23 16.56 12.24 -27.42
C SER A 23 15.69 12.82 -26.31
N GLU A 24 14.77 13.67 -26.74
CA GLU A 24 13.74 14.30 -25.92
C GLU A 24 12.76 13.27 -25.35
N GLN A 25 12.18 13.70 -24.24
CA GLN A 25 11.14 13.07 -23.43
C GLN A 25 10.04 12.39 -24.26
N PHE A 26 9.85 11.09 -24.05
CA PHE A 26 8.60 10.41 -24.41
C PHE A 26 7.70 10.32 -23.17
N PHE A 27 6.59 11.05 -23.18
CA PHE A 27 5.52 10.93 -22.19
C PHE A 27 4.64 9.72 -22.53
N ILE A 28 4.69 8.68 -21.70
CA ILE A 28 3.63 7.67 -21.63
C ILE A 28 2.99 7.81 -20.25
N SER A 29 1.79 8.37 -20.22
CA SER A 29 0.78 8.27 -19.16
C SER A 29 1.30 8.24 -17.70
N GLY A 30 1.86 9.35 -17.21
CA GLY A 30 1.77 9.73 -15.78
C GLY A 30 2.38 8.82 -14.70
N TYR A 31 3.05 7.71 -15.03
CA TYR A 31 3.67 6.84 -14.02
C TYR A 31 5.11 7.25 -13.71
N LEU A 32 5.45 7.24 -12.42
CA LEU A 32 6.83 7.20 -11.95
C LEU A 32 7.44 5.85 -12.36
N VAL A 33 7.88 5.75 -13.61
CA VAL A 33 8.87 4.73 -13.97
C VAL A 33 10.14 5.13 -13.23
N LEU A 34 10.50 4.39 -12.18
CA LEU A 34 11.85 4.46 -11.63
C LEU A 34 12.77 4.29 -12.84
N LYS A 35 13.49 5.38 -13.16
CA LYS A 35 14.48 5.41 -14.23
C LYS A 35 15.29 4.13 -14.09
N LYS A 36 15.19 3.26 -15.10
CA LYS A 36 15.97 2.03 -15.18
C LYS A 36 17.38 2.49 -15.49
N GLU A 37 18.08 2.97 -14.46
CA GLU A 37 19.51 3.20 -14.55
C GLU A 37 20.14 1.82 -14.71
N GLU A 38 20.52 1.51 -15.94
CA GLU A 38 21.47 0.44 -16.23
C GLU A 38 22.83 0.85 -15.66
N VAL A 39 22.97 0.70 -14.34
CA VAL A 39 24.28 0.61 -13.71
C VAL A 39 24.59 -0.88 -13.68
N GLY A 40 25.62 -1.28 -14.43
CA GLY A 40 26.04 -2.67 -14.66
C GLY A 40 26.24 -3.50 -13.39
N GLY A 41 25.14 -4.03 -12.86
CA GLY A 41 25.11 -5.08 -11.87
C GLY A 41 24.18 -6.17 -12.38
N GLU A 42 24.66 -7.42 -12.36
CA GLU A 42 23.83 -8.59 -12.66
C GLU A 42 22.51 -8.50 -11.90
N MET A 43 21.38 -8.54 -12.62
CA MET A 43 20.08 -8.78 -12.01
C MET A 43 20.09 -10.18 -11.41
N THR A 44 20.47 -10.30 -10.14
CA THR A 44 20.24 -11.52 -9.39
C THR A 44 18.72 -11.70 -9.31
N ARG A 45 18.17 -12.59 -10.13
CA ARG A 45 16.76 -12.95 -10.12
C ARG A 45 16.46 -13.59 -8.77
N ARG A 46 15.80 -12.86 -7.88
CA ARG A 46 15.45 -13.36 -6.55
C ARG A 46 14.23 -14.28 -6.66
N TYR A 47 14.23 -15.33 -5.86
CA TYR A 47 13.16 -16.31 -5.84
C TYR A 47 12.36 -16.16 -4.54
N TRP A 48 11.08 -15.87 -4.65
CA TRP A 48 10.21 -15.58 -3.49
C TRP A 48 9.42 -16.80 -2.98
N ASN A 49 9.76 -18.01 -3.46
CA ASN A 49 9.09 -19.28 -3.12
C ASN A 49 7.56 -19.16 -3.14
N ILE A 50 7.02 -18.68 -4.27
CA ILE A 50 5.57 -18.54 -4.48
C ILE A 50 5.11 -19.82 -5.17
N HIS A 51 4.43 -20.69 -4.41
CA HIS A 51 3.92 -21.97 -4.90
C HIS A 51 2.42 -21.88 -5.20
N LEU A 52 2.00 -22.47 -6.32
CA LEU A 52 0.61 -22.43 -6.77
C LEU A 52 -0.29 -23.20 -5.79
N GLU A 53 0.23 -24.30 -5.25
CA GLU A 53 -0.41 -25.18 -4.27
C GLU A 53 -0.76 -24.40 -3.00
N GLU A 54 0.20 -23.63 -2.46
CA GLU A 54 0.01 -22.79 -1.27
C GLU A 54 -1.10 -21.73 -1.49
N MET A 55 -1.15 -21.14 -2.69
CA MET A 55 -2.18 -20.17 -3.07
C MET A 55 -3.56 -20.80 -3.23
N MET A 56 -3.62 -22.04 -3.74
CA MET A 56 -4.86 -22.80 -3.84
C MET A 56 -5.39 -23.17 -2.46
N GLU A 57 -4.55 -23.71 -1.58
CA GLU A 57 -4.90 -24.07 -0.20
C GLU A 57 -5.37 -22.86 0.62
N ALA A 58 -4.71 -21.71 0.46
CA ALA A 58 -5.10 -20.47 1.12
C ALA A 58 -6.37 -19.82 0.53
N GLY A 59 -6.91 -20.35 -0.57
CA GLY A 59 -8.12 -19.86 -1.21
C GLY A 59 -7.96 -18.51 -1.94
N VAL A 60 -6.76 -18.20 -2.44
CA VAL A 60 -6.45 -16.95 -3.16
C VAL A 60 -7.24 -16.82 -4.46
N HIS A 61 -7.57 -17.95 -5.09
CA HIS A 61 -8.20 -18.02 -6.40
C HIS A 61 -9.69 -17.69 -6.41
N PHE A 62 -10.35 -17.65 -5.25
CA PHE A 62 -11.77 -17.34 -5.18
C PHE A 62 -11.98 -15.83 -5.27
N GLY A 63 -12.77 -15.40 -6.26
CA GLY A 63 -13.28 -14.03 -6.31
C GLY A 63 -14.70 -13.91 -5.78
N HIS A 64 -15.35 -12.82 -6.13
CA HIS A 64 -16.74 -12.53 -5.81
C HIS A 64 -17.73 -13.20 -6.78
N GLY A 65 -19.01 -13.13 -6.41
CA GLY A 65 -20.12 -13.56 -7.25
C GLY A 65 -20.24 -12.74 -8.54
N THR A 66 -20.67 -13.39 -9.62
CA THR A 66 -20.65 -12.82 -10.99
C THR A 66 -21.54 -11.60 -11.24
N LYS A 67 -22.37 -11.20 -10.27
CA LYS A 67 -23.15 -9.97 -10.31
C LYS A 67 -22.40 -8.74 -9.77
N LYS A 68 -21.32 -8.95 -9.01
CA LYS A 68 -20.57 -7.89 -8.32
C LYS A 68 -19.21 -7.58 -8.94
N TRP A 69 -18.90 -8.18 -10.09
CA TRP A 69 -17.57 -8.04 -10.71
C TRP A 69 -17.43 -6.73 -11.49
N ASN A 70 -16.20 -6.26 -11.61
CA ASN A 70 -15.81 -5.14 -12.47
C ASN A 70 -15.33 -5.69 -13.83
N PRO A 71 -15.90 -5.25 -14.97
CA PRO A 71 -15.45 -5.68 -16.30
C PRO A 71 -13.96 -5.50 -16.58
N ARG A 72 -13.32 -4.49 -15.97
CA ARG A 72 -11.86 -4.28 -16.08
C ARG A 72 -11.02 -5.41 -15.48
N MET A 73 -11.60 -6.21 -14.60
CA MET A 73 -10.95 -7.41 -14.05
C MET A 73 -10.96 -8.61 -15.00
N ALA A 74 -11.61 -8.52 -16.17
CA ALA A 74 -11.69 -9.62 -17.13
C ALA A 74 -10.33 -10.28 -17.45
N PRO A 75 -9.22 -9.54 -17.66
CA PRO A 75 -7.92 -10.15 -17.93
C PRO A 75 -7.41 -11.02 -16.77
N TYR A 76 -7.79 -10.70 -15.52
CA TYR A 76 -7.30 -11.37 -14.31
C TYR A 76 -8.18 -12.56 -13.89
N ILE A 77 -9.31 -12.78 -14.55
CA ILE A 77 -10.25 -13.86 -14.25
C ILE A 77 -9.97 -15.03 -15.21
N SER A 78 -9.81 -16.23 -14.66
CA SER A 78 -9.56 -17.46 -15.43
C SER A 78 -10.84 -18.21 -15.79
N ALA A 79 -11.80 -18.29 -14.87
CA ALA A 79 -13.02 -19.05 -15.06
C ALA A 79 -14.18 -18.53 -14.18
N LYS A 80 -15.36 -19.10 -14.40
CA LYS A 80 -16.54 -18.94 -13.54
C LYS A 80 -17.04 -20.33 -13.16
N ARG A 81 -17.23 -20.60 -11.88
CA ARG A 81 -17.82 -21.87 -11.38
C ARG A 81 -18.84 -21.58 -10.30
N LYS A 82 -20.02 -22.21 -10.39
CA LYS A 82 -21.12 -22.07 -9.40
C LYS A 82 -21.46 -20.61 -9.07
N GLY A 83 -21.39 -19.71 -10.06
CA GLY A 83 -21.71 -18.30 -9.89
C GLY A 83 -20.60 -17.43 -9.26
N ILE A 84 -19.43 -18.00 -8.96
CA ILE A 84 -18.24 -17.31 -8.42
C ILE A 84 -17.17 -17.21 -9.49
N HIS A 85 -16.50 -16.05 -9.58
CA HIS A 85 -15.33 -15.89 -10.44
C HIS A 85 -14.09 -16.54 -9.82
N ILE A 86 -13.26 -17.13 -10.67
CA ILE A 86 -11.96 -17.71 -10.30
C ILE A 86 -10.89 -16.81 -10.90
N THR A 87 -9.97 -16.32 -10.07
CA THR A 87 -8.84 -15.49 -10.50
C THR A 87 -7.71 -16.36 -11.07
N ASN A 88 -6.91 -15.78 -11.96
CA ASN A 88 -5.76 -16.45 -12.56
C ASN A 88 -4.56 -16.38 -11.60
N LEU A 89 -4.29 -17.48 -10.90
CA LEU A 89 -3.18 -17.57 -9.94
C LEU A 89 -1.79 -17.38 -10.56
N THR A 90 -1.59 -17.73 -11.83
CA THR A 90 -0.32 -17.48 -12.53
C THR A 90 -0.06 -15.98 -12.66
N ARG A 91 -1.12 -15.19 -12.95
CA ARG A 91 -1.02 -13.73 -12.94
C ARG A 91 -0.76 -13.21 -11.52
N THR A 92 -1.46 -13.75 -10.53
CA THR A 92 -1.23 -13.38 -9.12
C THR A 92 0.21 -13.62 -8.69
N ALA A 93 0.77 -14.79 -9.00
CA ALA A 93 2.15 -15.14 -8.67
C ALA A 93 3.15 -14.17 -9.33
N ARG A 94 2.92 -13.78 -10.58
CA ARG A 94 3.73 -12.79 -11.28
C ARG A 94 3.68 -11.42 -10.60
N PHE A 95 2.49 -10.85 -10.37
CA PHE A 95 2.35 -9.54 -9.72
C PHE A 95 2.86 -9.55 -8.28
N LEU A 96 2.68 -10.65 -7.56
CA LEU A 96 3.23 -10.83 -6.22
C LEU A 96 4.76 -10.85 -6.24
N SER A 97 5.38 -11.52 -7.23
CA SER A 97 6.84 -11.50 -7.40
C SER A 97 7.35 -10.09 -7.70
N GLU A 98 6.73 -9.39 -8.64
CA GLU A 98 7.09 -8.00 -8.98
C GLU A 98 6.95 -7.06 -7.77
N ALA A 99 5.88 -7.23 -6.99
CA ALA A 99 5.68 -6.49 -5.74
C ALA A 99 6.75 -6.82 -4.69
N CYS A 100 7.11 -8.09 -4.52
CA CYS A 100 8.18 -8.51 -3.61
C CYS A 100 9.54 -7.91 -3.99
N ASP A 101 9.87 -7.87 -5.28
CA ASP A 101 11.11 -7.25 -5.77
C ASP A 101 11.15 -5.75 -5.45
N LEU A 102 10.04 -5.05 -5.69
CA LEU A 102 9.91 -3.61 -5.41
C LEU A 102 10.06 -3.32 -3.91
N VAL A 103 9.34 -4.05 -3.04
CA VAL A 103 9.41 -3.81 -1.59
C VAL A 103 10.77 -4.22 -1.01
N PHE A 104 11.43 -5.24 -1.55
CA PHE A 104 12.78 -5.60 -1.15
C PHE A 104 13.77 -4.47 -1.44
N GLU A 105 13.75 -3.94 -2.67
CA GLU A 105 14.69 -2.87 -3.06
C GLU A 105 14.40 -1.58 -2.30
N ALA A 106 13.13 -1.25 -2.09
CA ALA A 106 12.73 -0.12 -1.26
C ALA A 106 13.19 -0.29 0.20
N ALA A 107 13.06 -1.48 0.76
CA ALA A 107 13.50 -1.80 2.12
C ALA A 107 15.02 -1.70 2.25
N ARG A 108 15.78 -2.16 1.25
CA ARG A 108 17.24 -2.02 1.17
C ARG A 108 17.66 -0.55 1.20
N ARG A 109 16.87 0.34 0.59
CA ARG A 109 17.05 1.81 0.58
C ARG A 109 16.46 2.53 1.80
N LYS A 110 16.06 1.82 2.86
CA LYS A 110 15.44 2.37 4.09
C LYS A 110 14.14 3.15 3.90
N LYS A 111 13.41 2.87 2.81
CA LYS A 111 12.09 3.47 2.61
C LYS A 111 11.11 3.02 3.70
N GLN A 112 10.16 3.89 4.02
CA GLN A 112 9.13 3.65 5.02
C GLN A 112 7.89 3.03 4.38
N PHE A 113 7.30 2.06 5.06
CA PHE A 113 6.14 1.32 4.58
C PHE A 113 4.94 1.51 5.52
N LEU A 114 3.77 1.66 4.93
CA LEU A 114 2.49 1.66 5.62
C LEU A 114 1.59 0.55 5.07
N ILE A 115 1.04 -0.29 5.95
CA ILE A 115 0.09 -1.35 5.57
C ILE A 115 -1.32 -0.95 6.02
N VAL A 116 -2.26 -0.87 5.10
CA VAL A 116 -3.64 -0.46 5.33
C VAL A 116 -4.58 -1.63 5.07
N GLY A 117 -5.46 -1.93 6.01
CA GLY A 117 -6.54 -2.89 5.83
C GLY A 117 -7.46 -2.90 7.03
N THR A 118 -8.62 -2.27 6.90
CA THR A 118 -9.57 -2.06 8.00
C THR A 118 -10.71 -3.07 8.02
N LYS A 119 -10.93 -3.80 6.91
CA LYS A 119 -11.88 -4.92 6.83
C LYS A 119 -11.66 -5.88 7.98
N LYS A 120 -12.74 -6.34 8.63
CA LYS A 120 -12.68 -7.23 9.82
C LYS A 120 -11.80 -8.47 9.60
N LYS A 121 -11.77 -9.01 8.38
CA LYS A 121 -10.97 -10.18 8.01
C LYS A 121 -9.48 -9.85 7.80
N ALA A 122 -9.15 -8.61 7.44
CA ALA A 122 -7.79 -8.13 7.21
C ALA A 122 -7.13 -7.52 8.45
N ALA A 123 -7.92 -6.88 9.33
CA ALA A 123 -7.42 -6.03 10.40
C ALA A 123 -6.35 -6.67 11.32
N ASP A 124 -6.51 -7.95 11.66
CA ASP A 124 -5.54 -8.66 12.50
C ASP A 124 -4.29 -9.07 11.72
N ALA A 125 -4.47 -9.54 10.48
CA ALA A 125 -3.37 -9.91 9.60
C ALA A 125 -2.50 -8.69 9.27
N THR A 126 -3.11 -7.54 8.94
CA THR A 126 -2.44 -6.27 8.68
C THR A 126 -1.57 -5.83 9.86
N LYS A 127 -2.14 -5.84 11.08
CA LYS A 127 -1.40 -5.45 12.29
C LYS A 127 -0.23 -6.41 12.57
N SER A 128 -0.49 -7.72 12.53
CA SER A 128 0.52 -8.74 12.81
C SER A 128 1.67 -8.72 11.81
N ALA A 129 1.34 -8.56 10.52
CA ALA A 129 2.31 -8.45 9.43
C ALA A 129 3.20 -7.20 9.60
N ALA A 130 2.59 -6.03 9.86
CA ALA A 130 3.34 -4.79 10.05
C ALA A 130 4.24 -4.83 11.29
N ILE A 131 3.78 -5.38 12.42
CA ILE A 131 4.61 -5.53 13.63
C ILE A 131 5.82 -6.42 13.35
N ARG A 132 5.62 -7.57 12.69
CA ARG A 132 6.72 -8.47 12.31
C ARG A 132 7.73 -7.79 11.39
N ALA A 133 7.24 -7.00 10.44
CA ALA A 133 8.07 -6.25 9.51
C ALA A 133 8.75 -5.01 10.14
N ARG A 134 8.30 -4.56 11.32
CA ARG A 134 8.57 -3.22 11.89
C ARG A 134 8.16 -2.08 10.94
N CYS A 135 6.95 -2.18 10.39
CA CYS A 135 6.33 -1.18 9.52
C CYS A 135 5.14 -0.52 10.22
N HIS A 136 4.64 0.57 9.65
CA HIS A 136 3.44 1.25 10.13
C HIS A 136 2.18 0.55 9.62
N TYR A 137 1.07 0.73 10.33
CA TYR A 137 -0.20 0.14 9.89
C TYR A 137 -1.44 0.96 10.26
N VAL A 138 -2.50 0.75 9.50
CA VAL A 138 -3.88 1.18 9.81
C VAL A 138 -4.80 -0.02 9.68
N ASN A 139 -5.43 -0.43 10.78
CA ASN A 139 -6.27 -1.63 10.82
C ASN A 139 -7.67 -1.42 11.42
N LYS A 140 -8.06 -0.16 11.67
CA LYS A 140 -9.37 0.17 12.26
C LYS A 140 -10.23 1.01 11.35
N LYS A 141 -9.79 2.23 11.05
CA LYS A 141 -10.46 3.10 10.08
C LYS A 141 -9.42 4.04 9.49
N TRP A 142 -9.47 4.22 8.18
CA TRP A 142 -8.77 5.32 7.53
C TRP A 142 -9.51 6.63 7.80
N LEU A 143 -8.90 7.55 8.54
CA LEU A 143 -9.42 8.91 8.68
C LEU A 143 -9.03 9.69 7.41
N GLY A 144 -10.02 10.23 6.70
CA GLY A 144 -9.76 11.05 5.51
C GLY A 144 -8.86 12.24 5.83
N GLY A 145 -7.90 12.50 4.96
CA GLY A 145 -6.87 13.51 5.14
C GLY A 145 -5.66 13.03 5.94
N MET A 146 -5.54 11.74 6.27
CA MET A 146 -4.40 11.25 7.06
C MET A 146 -3.06 11.49 6.38
N SER A 147 -3.00 11.33 5.05
CA SER A 147 -1.79 11.59 4.27
C SER A 147 -1.81 12.99 3.66
N THR A 148 -2.92 13.42 3.06
CA THR A 148 -2.98 14.72 2.35
C THR A 148 -2.96 15.93 3.29
N ASN A 149 -3.42 15.78 4.53
CA ASN A 149 -3.33 16.81 5.57
C ASN A 149 -2.39 16.33 6.71
N TRP A 150 -1.15 16.03 6.33
CA TRP A 150 -0.15 15.48 7.25
C TRP A 150 0.11 16.37 8.47
N SER A 151 0.12 17.70 8.33
CA SER A 151 0.34 18.63 9.45
C SER A 151 -0.69 18.48 10.57
N THR A 152 -1.96 18.24 10.20
CA THR A 152 -3.03 17.97 11.16
C THR A 152 -2.88 16.59 11.80
N THR A 153 -2.52 15.57 11.01
CA THR A 153 -2.24 14.22 11.49
C THR A 153 -1.08 14.22 12.49
N GLU A 154 0.00 14.92 12.17
CA GLU A 154 1.18 15.08 13.01
C GLU A 154 0.83 15.75 14.35
N THR A 155 0.02 16.83 14.32
CA THR A 155 -0.45 17.49 15.55
C THR A 155 -1.24 16.52 16.44
N ARG A 156 -2.09 15.68 15.84
CA ARG A 156 -2.83 14.64 16.58
C ARG A 156 -1.92 13.55 17.14
N LEU A 157 -0.84 13.20 16.42
CA LEU A 157 0.17 12.26 16.87
C LEU A 157 0.96 12.79 18.07
N ARG A 158 1.37 14.06 18.04
CA ARG A 158 2.02 14.72 19.19
C ARG A 158 1.12 14.68 20.42
N LYS A 159 -0.14 15.12 20.28
CA LYS A 159 -1.15 15.04 21.36
C LYS A 159 -1.33 13.62 21.90
N PHE A 160 -1.31 12.61 21.02
CA PHE A 160 -1.42 11.21 21.42
C PHE A 160 -0.21 10.77 22.26
N ASN A 161 1.00 11.13 21.84
CA ASN A 161 2.23 10.82 22.57
C ASN A 161 2.27 11.53 23.94
N ASP A 162 1.83 12.79 24.02
CA ASP A 162 1.74 13.55 25.27
C ASP A 162 0.80 12.87 26.26
N LEU A 163 -0.42 12.52 25.83
CA LEU A 163 -1.40 11.83 26.68
C LEU A 163 -0.90 10.46 27.16
N ARG A 164 -0.13 9.76 26.32
CA ARG A 164 0.49 8.48 26.68
C ARG A 164 1.60 8.66 27.72
N ALA A 165 2.39 9.71 27.60
CA ALA A 165 3.42 10.07 28.57
C ALA A 165 2.78 10.46 29.92
N GLU A 166 1.73 11.28 29.92
CA GLU A 166 0.99 11.67 31.12
C GLU A 166 0.32 10.48 31.81
N GLN A 167 -0.22 9.53 31.03
CA GLN A 167 -0.75 8.29 31.57
C GLN A 167 0.32 7.48 32.28
N LYS A 168 1.50 7.32 31.65
CA LYS A 168 2.62 6.57 32.21
C LYS A 168 3.18 7.24 33.47
N ALA A 169 3.21 8.57 33.51
CA ALA A 169 3.62 9.36 34.68
C ALA A 169 2.57 9.36 35.83
N GLY A 170 1.39 8.77 35.61
CA GLY A 170 0.33 8.72 36.63
C GLY A 170 -0.41 10.04 36.86
N ARG A 171 -0.18 11.08 36.03
CA ARG A 171 -0.82 12.40 36.15
C ARG A 171 -2.33 12.32 36.12
N LEU A 172 -2.88 11.42 35.28
CA LEU A 172 -4.32 11.17 35.17
C LEU A 172 -4.99 10.75 36.48
N LYS A 173 -4.25 10.19 37.45
CA LYS A 173 -4.80 9.77 38.75
C LYS A 173 -5.00 10.96 39.70
N ARG A 174 -4.30 12.08 39.46
CA ARG A 174 -4.36 13.30 40.28
C ARG A 174 -5.46 14.27 39.84
N LEU A 175 -6.12 13.99 38.71
CA LEU A 175 -7.18 14.81 38.15
C LEU A 175 -8.55 14.43 38.73
N PRO A 176 -9.53 15.36 38.71
CA PRO A 176 -10.92 15.05 38.99
C PRO A 176 -11.43 13.87 38.15
N LYS A 177 -12.30 13.04 38.74
CA LYS A 177 -12.82 11.81 38.09
C LYS A 177 -13.38 12.07 36.68
N ARG A 178 -14.09 13.20 36.49
CA ARG A 178 -14.67 13.60 35.20
C ARG A 178 -13.60 13.86 34.15
N GLU A 179 -12.58 14.64 34.48
CA GLU A 179 -11.47 14.97 33.58
C GLU A 179 -10.62 13.74 33.25
N ALA A 180 -10.28 12.96 34.27
CA ALA A 180 -9.55 11.71 34.09
C ALA A 180 -10.30 10.74 33.15
N ALA A 181 -11.63 10.64 33.27
CA ALA A 181 -12.46 9.84 32.37
C ALA A 181 -12.46 10.38 30.93
N MET A 182 -12.55 11.70 30.75
CA MET A 182 -12.51 12.35 29.44
C MET A 182 -11.17 12.09 28.73
N LEU A 183 -10.04 12.29 29.41
CA LEU A 183 -8.72 12.04 28.85
C LEU A 183 -8.47 10.56 28.54
N LYS A 184 -8.97 9.64 29.38
CA LYS A 184 -8.92 8.20 29.08
C LYS A 184 -9.71 7.83 27.82
N ARG A 185 -10.91 8.42 27.63
CA ARG A 185 -11.70 8.22 26.40
C ARG A 185 -10.97 8.75 25.17
N GLN A 186 -10.40 9.95 25.28
CA GLN A 186 -9.62 10.54 24.20
C GLN A 186 -8.38 9.70 23.85
N LEU A 187 -7.64 9.23 24.86
CA LEU A 187 -6.48 8.37 24.68
C LEU A 187 -6.86 7.04 24.03
N SER A 188 -7.95 6.41 24.46
CA SER A 188 -8.47 5.18 23.86
C SER A 188 -8.85 5.37 22.38
N HIS A 189 -9.50 6.49 22.06
CA HIS A 189 -9.83 6.86 20.69
C HIS A 189 -8.55 7.02 19.84
N LEU A 190 -7.59 7.84 20.28
CA LEU A 190 -6.34 8.05 19.57
C LEU A 190 -5.52 6.77 19.41
N GLN A 191 -5.46 5.93 20.45
CA GLN A 191 -4.78 4.63 20.41
C GLN A 191 -5.40 3.67 19.39
N THR A 192 -6.73 3.75 19.19
CA THR A 192 -7.47 2.93 18.24
C THR A 192 -7.13 3.29 16.80
N TYR A 193 -7.10 4.59 16.46
CA TYR A 193 -6.93 5.05 15.08
C TYR A 193 -5.47 5.36 14.69
N LEU A 194 -4.70 5.95 15.61
CA LEU A 194 -3.33 6.40 15.33
C LEU A 194 -2.26 5.44 15.89
N GLY A 195 -2.67 4.38 16.60
CA GLY A 195 -1.74 3.49 17.30
C GLY A 195 -0.71 2.80 16.40
N GLY A 196 -1.07 2.49 15.14
CA GLY A 196 -0.18 1.83 14.18
C GLY A 196 0.72 2.79 13.39
N ILE A 197 0.42 4.10 13.42
CA ILE A 197 1.22 5.16 12.78
C ILE A 197 1.95 6.03 13.79
N LYS A 198 1.92 5.68 15.08
CA LYS A 198 2.47 6.49 16.18
C LYS A 198 3.97 6.76 16.11
N TYR A 199 4.69 5.96 15.33
CA TYR A 199 6.13 6.09 15.10
C TYR A 199 6.44 6.71 13.73
N MET A 200 5.42 7.15 12.97
CA MET A 200 5.63 7.85 11.71
C MET A 200 6.04 9.30 11.98
N GLU A 201 7.22 9.66 11.51
CA GLU A 201 7.72 11.05 11.55
C GLU A 201 7.48 11.78 10.22
N ARG A 202 7.35 11.03 9.13
CA ARG A 202 7.09 11.54 7.78
C ARG A 202 6.11 10.63 7.04
N LEU A 203 5.65 11.11 5.88
CA LEU A 203 4.82 10.32 4.98
C LEU A 203 5.51 9.01 4.55
N PRO A 204 4.75 7.93 4.33
CA PRO A 204 5.31 6.66 3.89
C PRO A 204 5.79 6.78 2.44
N ASP A 205 6.86 6.06 2.11
CA ASP A 205 7.41 6.02 0.77
C ASP A 205 6.67 5.00 -0.12
N ILE A 206 6.04 3.98 0.48
CA ILE A 206 5.23 2.95 -0.18
C ILE A 206 4.05 2.57 0.72
N VAL A 207 2.86 2.43 0.14
CA VAL A 207 1.65 1.99 0.84
C VAL A 207 1.17 0.65 0.29
N ILE A 208 0.94 -0.31 1.19
CA ILE A 208 0.36 -1.62 0.87
C ILE A 208 -1.09 -1.61 1.34
N VAL A 209 -2.04 -1.87 0.46
CA VAL A 209 -3.48 -1.79 0.72
C VAL A 209 -4.13 -3.17 0.57
N VAL A 210 -5.01 -3.52 1.51
CA VAL A 210 -5.85 -4.72 1.47
C VAL A 210 -7.31 -4.28 1.33
N ASP A 211 -7.97 -4.78 0.28
CA ASP A 211 -9.34 -4.41 -0.12
C ASP A 211 -9.43 -2.95 -0.60
N GLN A 212 -9.42 -2.77 -1.93
CA GLN A 212 -9.51 -1.47 -2.57
C GLN A 212 -10.86 -0.77 -2.31
N GLN A 213 -11.96 -1.51 -2.19
CA GLN A 213 -13.29 -0.92 -2.09
C GLN A 213 -13.47 -0.27 -0.71
N GLU A 214 -13.04 -0.95 0.35
CA GLU A 214 -13.07 -0.41 1.71
C GLU A 214 -12.06 0.74 1.88
N GLU A 215 -10.90 0.67 1.23
CA GLU A 215 -9.80 1.62 1.40
C GLU A 215 -9.64 2.63 0.25
N TYR A 216 -10.70 2.88 -0.52
CA TYR A 216 -10.68 3.78 -1.69
C TYR A 216 -10.12 5.18 -1.35
N THR A 217 -10.49 5.70 -0.18
CA THR A 217 -10.01 7.03 0.28
C THR A 217 -8.49 7.04 0.47
N ALA A 218 -7.92 5.97 1.03
CA ALA A 218 -6.48 5.85 1.25
C ALA A 218 -5.74 5.82 -0.09
N LEU A 219 -6.23 5.05 -1.07
CA LEU A 219 -5.66 4.99 -2.41
C LEU A 219 -5.70 6.36 -3.11
N ARG A 220 -6.85 7.06 -3.05
CA ARG A 220 -6.99 8.40 -3.64
C ARG A 220 -6.02 9.43 -3.03
N GLU A 221 -5.83 9.38 -1.72
CA GLU A 221 -4.83 10.23 -1.05
C GLU A 221 -3.40 9.89 -1.53
N CYS A 222 -3.06 8.61 -1.65
CA CYS A 222 -1.74 8.19 -2.14
C CYS A 222 -1.48 8.66 -3.58
N VAL A 223 -2.47 8.49 -4.47
CA VAL A 223 -2.40 8.97 -5.87
C VAL A 223 -2.18 10.47 -5.91
N THR A 224 -2.92 11.24 -5.09
CA THR A 224 -2.80 12.70 -5.02
C THR A 224 -1.39 13.15 -4.61
N LEU A 225 -0.73 12.37 -3.74
CA LEU A 225 0.61 12.66 -3.22
C LEU A 225 1.73 12.01 -4.05
N GLY A 226 1.40 11.23 -5.08
CA GLY A 226 2.38 10.46 -5.85
C GLY A 226 3.09 9.37 -5.04
N ILE A 227 2.42 8.82 -4.01
CA ILE A 227 2.96 7.72 -3.20
C ILE A 227 2.63 6.39 -3.89
N PRO A 228 3.64 5.57 -4.26
CA PRO A 228 3.40 4.28 -4.89
C PRO A 228 2.60 3.32 -4.01
N THR A 229 1.68 2.60 -4.63
CA THR A 229 0.71 1.72 -3.99
C THR A 229 0.78 0.29 -4.51
N ILE A 230 0.77 -0.67 -3.58
CA ILE A 230 0.61 -2.09 -3.87
C ILE A 230 -0.74 -2.51 -3.28
N CYS A 231 -1.68 -2.97 -4.10
CA CYS A 231 -3.02 -3.30 -3.63
C CYS A 231 -3.37 -4.76 -3.89
N LEU A 232 -3.92 -5.44 -2.88
CA LEU A 232 -4.66 -6.67 -3.09
C LEU A 232 -6.03 -6.30 -3.66
N ILE A 233 -6.34 -6.84 -4.84
CA ILE A 233 -7.59 -6.55 -5.54
C ILE A 233 -8.37 -7.84 -5.80
N ASP A 234 -9.66 -7.80 -5.55
CA ASP A 234 -10.60 -8.86 -5.91
C ASP A 234 -11.34 -8.47 -7.21
N THR A 235 -12.13 -9.39 -7.75
CA THR A 235 -12.89 -9.29 -8.99
C THR A 235 -13.88 -8.13 -9.09
N ASN A 236 -14.24 -7.48 -7.98
CA ASN A 236 -15.08 -6.27 -7.91
C ASN A 236 -14.27 -4.95 -7.94
N CYS A 237 -12.95 -5.01 -7.96
CA CYS A 237 -12.04 -3.87 -7.91
C CYS A 237 -11.70 -3.35 -9.32
N ASP A 238 -11.26 -2.10 -9.43
CA ASP A 238 -10.65 -1.52 -10.63
C ASP A 238 -9.11 -1.68 -10.55
N PRO A 239 -8.48 -2.46 -11.45
CA PRO A 239 -7.04 -2.71 -11.40
C PRO A 239 -6.18 -1.46 -11.68
N ASP A 240 -6.76 -0.37 -12.18
CA ASP A 240 -6.03 0.84 -12.59
C ASP A 240 -5.80 1.84 -11.44
N LEU A 241 -6.40 1.64 -10.26
CA LEU A 241 -6.28 2.59 -9.14
C LEU A 241 -5.03 2.39 -8.28
N ALA A 242 -4.26 1.32 -8.51
CA ALA A 242 -3.02 1.04 -7.79
C ALA A 242 -1.88 0.77 -8.77
N ASP A 243 -0.65 1.11 -8.38
CA ASP A 243 0.53 0.95 -9.24
C ASP A 243 0.89 -0.52 -9.48
N ILE A 244 0.79 -1.34 -8.42
CA ILE A 244 0.88 -2.80 -8.53
C ILE A 244 -0.36 -3.43 -7.93
N SER A 245 -1.15 -4.04 -8.81
CA SER A 245 -2.40 -4.71 -8.49
C SER A 245 -2.19 -6.22 -8.41
N ILE A 246 -2.33 -6.80 -7.21
CA ILE A 246 -2.18 -8.24 -6.95
C ILE A 246 -3.59 -8.87 -6.90
N PRO A 247 -4.02 -9.65 -7.93
CA PRO A 247 -5.34 -10.28 -7.94
C PRO A 247 -5.44 -11.37 -6.87
N ALA A 248 -6.25 -11.17 -5.83
CA ALA A 248 -6.36 -12.10 -4.71
C ALA A 248 -7.71 -11.96 -4.01
N ASN A 249 -8.13 -13.04 -3.35
CA ASN A 249 -9.30 -13.06 -2.48
C ASN A 249 -9.07 -12.17 -1.25
N ASP A 250 -9.83 -11.09 -1.11
CA ASP A 250 -9.81 -10.19 0.05
C ASP A 250 -10.83 -10.57 1.15
N ASP A 251 -11.56 -11.66 0.92
CA ASP A 251 -12.62 -12.18 1.77
C ASP A 251 -12.21 -13.43 2.55
N ALA A 252 -11.01 -13.97 2.30
CA ALA A 252 -10.44 -15.08 3.06
C ALA A 252 -9.26 -14.61 3.91
N ARG A 253 -9.31 -14.87 5.23
CA ARG A 253 -8.21 -14.56 6.15
C ARG A 253 -6.90 -15.26 5.74
N ALA A 254 -7.01 -16.50 5.26
CA ALA A 254 -5.86 -17.28 4.80
C ALA A 254 -5.19 -16.65 3.58
N SER A 255 -5.98 -16.26 2.56
CA SER A 255 -5.49 -15.53 1.38
C SER A 255 -4.78 -14.23 1.76
N ILE A 256 -5.43 -13.34 2.53
CA ILE A 256 -4.83 -12.08 2.96
C ILE A 256 -3.51 -12.31 3.70
N ARG A 257 -3.51 -13.27 4.65
CA ARG A 257 -2.32 -13.60 5.45
C ARG A 257 -1.19 -14.13 4.58
N LEU A 258 -1.49 -15.00 3.61
CA LEU A 258 -0.49 -15.54 2.68
C LEU A 258 0.20 -14.41 1.91
N ILE A 259 -0.57 -13.56 1.24
CA ILE A 259 -0.02 -12.48 0.41
C ILE A 259 0.77 -11.48 1.26
N LEU A 260 0.20 -11.01 2.38
CA LEU A 260 0.90 -10.10 3.29
C LEU A 260 2.17 -10.73 3.87
N ASN A 261 2.18 -12.04 4.13
CA ASN A 261 3.36 -12.71 4.64
C ASN A 261 4.50 -12.69 3.63
N LYS A 262 4.22 -12.99 2.34
CA LYS A 262 5.25 -12.96 1.30
C LYS A 262 5.84 -11.55 1.13
N LEU A 263 5.00 -10.52 1.08
CA LEU A 263 5.44 -9.12 1.02
C LEU A 263 6.28 -8.72 2.23
N VAL A 264 5.85 -9.08 3.44
CA VAL A 264 6.60 -8.78 4.67
C VAL A 264 7.93 -9.53 4.73
N SER A 265 7.98 -10.79 4.29
CA SER A 265 9.25 -11.52 4.20
C SER A 265 10.24 -10.79 3.29
N ALA A 266 9.80 -10.32 2.12
CA ALA A 266 10.62 -9.50 1.22
C ALA A 266 11.12 -8.20 1.87
N ILE A 267 10.26 -7.50 2.63
CA ILE A 267 10.66 -6.30 3.39
C ILE A 267 11.72 -6.65 4.45
N CYS A 268 11.53 -7.73 5.20
CA CYS A 268 12.46 -8.19 6.24
C CYS A 268 13.83 -8.57 5.65
N GLU A 269 13.83 -9.29 4.53
CA GLU A 269 15.04 -9.68 3.80
C GLU A 269 15.78 -8.46 3.25
N GLY A 270 15.06 -7.49 2.68
CA GLY A 270 15.64 -6.23 2.19
C GLY A 270 16.30 -5.42 3.31
N ARG A 271 15.64 -5.33 4.47
CA ARG A 271 16.21 -4.69 5.68
C ARG A 271 17.44 -5.43 6.21
N SER A 272 17.43 -6.76 6.19
CA SER A 272 18.57 -7.57 6.63
C SER A 272 19.77 -7.43 5.69
N SER A 273 19.53 -7.36 4.37
CA SER A 273 20.57 -7.07 3.38
C SER A 273 21.20 -5.70 3.61
N TYR A 274 20.41 -4.70 3.96
CA TYR A 274 20.94 -3.39 4.33
C TYR A 274 21.87 -3.45 5.55
N ILE A 275 21.47 -4.17 6.62
CA ILE A 275 22.28 -4.29 7.84
C ILE A 275 23.63 -4.97 7.55
N ARG A 276 23.65 -5.96 6.66
CA ARG A 276 24.88 -6.70 6.29
C ARG A 276 25.83 -5.91 5.39
N ASN A 277 25.33 -4.95 4.62
CA ASN A 277 26.14 -4.12 3.71
C ASN A 277 26.72 -2.87 4.40
N ARG A 278 26.70 -2.83 5.73
CA ARG A 278 27.23 -1.74 6.56
C ARG A 278 28.35 -2.29 7.43
#